data_AF-A0A2E5ERD3-F1
#
_entry.id   AF-A0A2E5ERD3-F1
#
_cell.length_a   1.000
_cell.length_b   1.000
_cell.length_c   1.000
_cell.angle_alpha   90.00
_cell.angle_beta   90.00
_cell.angle_gamma   90.00
#
_symmetry.space_group_name_H-M   'P 1'
#
loop_
_entity.id
_entity.type
_entity.pdbx_description
1 polymer ?
#
loop_
_entity_poly.entity_id
_entity_poly.type
_entity_poly.pdbx_seq_one_letter_code
_entity_poly.pdbx_strand_id
1 'polypeptide(L)'
;MLASAHITTVYFITKNCRIHSIGGDWNAHAEENHAFQLSADSVVNTLLWEYFTEPFLIHTYHTMVDHVFKTGEPVTVPFRGDSPGWRRTMKLRILRSNHDLCEFICSTQDAEPREWVRLLDVTAERSSYWLPMCSWCKQVGVDETRWLEVEEAQFELEESECVPYPNLVHAVCPDCQVAIGELIPGNEKRSRHNTRHWSGGKVRMGV
;
A
#
# COMPACT_ATOMS: atom_id res chain seq x y z
N MET A 1 -6.29 20.93 -0.83
CA MET A 1 -4.82 21.03 -1.02
C MET A 1 -4.41 19.92 -1.98
N LEU A 2 -3.54 20.18 -2.94
CA LEU A 2 -3.04 19.15 -3.87
C LEU A 2 -1.90 18.39 -3.17
N ALA A 3 -1.97 17.07 -3.10
CA ALA A 3 -0.89 16.24 -2.57
C ALA A 3 0.42 16.49 -3.34
N SER A 4 1.57 16.49 -2.67
CA SER A 4 2.87 16.79 -3.28
C SER A 4 3.24 15.78 -4.39
N ALA A 5 3.78 16.24 -5.52
CA ALA A 5 4.22 15.38 -6.61
C ALA A 5 5.37 14.46 -6.17
N HIS A 6 6.33 15.00 -5.41
CA HIS A 6 7.52 14.30 -4.94
C HIS A 6 7.48 14.17 -3.43
N ILE A 7 7.59 12.92 -2.96
CA ILE A 7 7.56 12.58 -1.54
C ILE A 7 8.73 11.65 -1.28
N THR A 8 9.49 11.92 -0.22
CA THR A 8 10.43 10.94 0.35
C THR A 8 10.14 10.74 1.83
N THR A 9 9.79 9.53 2.21
CA THR A 9 9.63 9.15 3.62
C THR A 9 10.70 8.17 4.02
N VAL A 10 11.19 8.32 5.26
CA VAL A 10 12.21 7.45 5.83
C VAL A 10 11.72 6.98 7.19
N TYR A 11 11.84 5.69 7.47
CA TYR A 11 11.51 5.17 8.79
C TYR A 11 12.37 3.97 9.14
N PHE A 12 12.62 3.77 10.43
CA PHE A 12 13.49 2.73 10.94
C PHE A 12 12.66 1.66 11.62
N ILE A 13 12.90 0.41 11.27
CA ILE A 13 12.19 -0.76 11.79
C ILE A 13 13.17 -1.65 12.55
N THR A 14 12.79 -2.07 13.75
CA THR A 14 13.57 -3.06 14.52
C THR A 14 13.46 -4.47 13.94
N LYS A 15 14.34 -5.39 14.34
CA LYS A 15 14.21 -6.82 13.98
C LYS A 15 12.86 -7.47 14.35
N ASN A 16 12.19 -6.95 15.38
CA ASN A 16 10.86 -7.40 15.79
C ASN A 16 9.73 -6.65 15.08
N CYS A 17 10.06 -5.92 14.01
CA CYS A 17 9.14 -5.22 13.13
C CYS A 17 8.33 -4.11 13.83
N ARG A 18 8.92 -3.50 14.87
CA ARG A 18 8.42 -2.26 15.48
C ARG A 18 9.00 -1.03 14.80
N ILE A 19 8.17 -0.01 14.62
CA ILE A 19 8.59 1.31 14.14
C ILE A 19 9.42 1.97 15.25
N HIS A 20 10.70 2.20 14.99
CA HIS A 20 11.63 2.81 15.93
C HIS A 20 11.62 4.33 15.85
N SER A 21 11.70 4.86 14.63
CA SER A 21 11.70 6.29 14.36
C SER A 21 11.22 6.56 12.93
N ILE A 22 10.76 7.79 12.69
CA ILE A 22 10.27 8.28 11.41
C ILE A 22 10.98 9.59 11.09
N GLY A 23 11.23 9.82 9.81
CA GLY A 23 11.82 11.04 9.25
C GLY A 23 11.38 11.28 7.81
N GLY A 24 12.04 12.25 7.16
CA GLY A 24 11.63 12.75 5.85
C GLY A 24 10.29 13.47 5.91
N ASP A 25 9.51 13.37 4.82
CA ASP A 25 8.27 14.11 4.64
C ASP A 25 7.04 13.44 5.27
N TRP A 26 7.22 12.47 6.18
CA TRP A 26 6.13 11.60 6.64
C TRP A 26 4.93 12.37 7.20
N ASN A 27 5.14 13.30 8.12
CA ASN A 27 4.04 14.05 8.74
C ASN A 27 3.34 14.97 7.73
N ALA A 28 4.10 15.64 6.86
CA ALA A 28 3.54 16.45 5.79
C ALA A 28 2.69 15.60 4.85
N HIS A 29 3.16 14.40 4.50
CA HIS A 29 2.42 13.46 3.68
C HIS A 29 1.16 12.94 4.37
N ALA A 30 1.22 12.63 5.67
CA ALA A 30 0.06 12.20 6.44
C ALA A 30 -1.00 13.31 6.52
N GLU A 31 -0.59 14.56 6.75
CA GLU A 31 -1.47 15.73 6.77
C GLU A 31 -2.12 15.99 5.40
N GLU A 32 -1.34 15.95 4.31
CA GLU A 32 -1.82 16.12 2.94
C GLU A 32 -2.89 15.08 2.55
N ASN A 33 -2.81 13.88 3.11
CA ASN A 33 -3.76 12.80 2.87
C ASN A 33 -4.86 12.71 3.94
N HIS A 34 -4.98 13.73 4.80
CA HIS A 34 -5.96 13.76 5.91
C HIS A 34 -5.88 12.53 6.83
N ALA A 35 -4.68 11.95 6.97
CA ALA A 35 -4.40 10.76 7.75
C ALA A 35 -3.64 11.10 9.04
N PHE A 36 -4.12 12.08 9.79
CA PHE A 36 -3.48 12.57 11.03
C PHE A 36 -3.25 11.47 12.07
N GLN A 37 -4.11 10.44 12.08
CA GLN A 37 -3.94 9.26 12.92
C GLN A 37 -2.65 8.47 12.62
N LEU A 38 -2.04 8.69 11.45
CA LEU A 38 -0.77 8.10 11.03
C LEU A 38 0.42 9.06 11.23
N SER A 39 0.30 10.10 12.07
CA SER A 39 1.43 10.95 12.41
C SER A 39 2.59 10.15 13.02
N ALA A 40 3.83 10.65 12.90
CA ALA A 40 5.01 10.01 13.48
C ALA A 40 4.81 9.69 14.97
N ASP A 41 4.24 10.63 15.73
CA ASP A 41 3.99 10.48 17.16
C ASP A 41 2.97 9.38 17.46
N SER A 42 2.03 9.14 16.54
CA SER A 42 1.00 8.11 16.69
C SER A 42 1.52 6.69 16.40
N VAL A 43 2.49 6.57 15.49
CA VAL A 43 2.89 5.26 14.94
C VAL A 43 4.23 4.76 15.45
N VAL A 44 5.07 5.63 16.01
CA VAL A 44 6.33 5.20 16.65
C VAL A 44 6.02 4.23 17.79
N ASN A 45 6.85 3.20 17.92
CA ASN A 45 6.76 2.09 18.86
C ASN A 45 5.58 1.11 18.63
N THR A 46 4.81 1.24 17.56
CA THR A 46 3.81 0.23 17.19
C THR A 46 4.41 -0.85 16.29
N LEU A 47 3.69 -1.96 16.10
CA LEU A 47 4.09 -2.97 15.10
C LEU A 47 3.71 -2.47 13.71
N LEU A 48 4.64 -2.61 12.75
CA LEU A 48 4.40 -2.25 11.35
C LEU A 48 3.17 -2.99 10.79
N TRP A 49 2.91 -4.21 11.27
CA TRP A 49 1.81 -5.07 10.82
C TRP A 49 0.42 -4.57 11.21
N GLU A 50 0.31 -3.72 12.22
CA GLU A 50 -0.98 -3.17 12.66
C GLU A 50 -1.62 -2.27 11.59
N TYR A 51 -0.84 -1.81 10.60
CA TYR A 51 -1.31 -1.00 9.47
C TYR A 51 -1.62 -1.81 8.21
N PHE A 52 -1.47 -3.14 8.26
CA PHE A 52 -1.79 -4.03 7.15
C PHE A 52 -2.92 -4.98 7.54
N THR A 53 -3.96 -5.03 6.72
CA THR A 53 -5.06 -6.01 6.88
C THR A 53 -4.85 -7.28 6.06
N GLU A 54 -3.89 -7.26 5.12
CA GLU A 54 -3.71 -8.30 4.11
C GLU A 54 -2.52 -9.23 4.47
N PRO A 55 -2.75 -10.53 4.72
CA PRO A 55 -1.71 -11.46 5.17
C PRO A 55 -0.54 -11.65 4.19
N PHE A 56 -0.78 -11.60 2.88
CA PHE A 56 0.28 -11.74 1.90
C PHE A 56 1.27 -10.56 1.96
N LEU A 57 0.80 -9.32 2.18
CA LEU A 57 1.65 -8.15 2.41
C LEU A 57 2.46 -8.28 3.69
N ILE A 58 1.83 -8.71 4.79
CA ILE A 58 2.54 -8.92 6.06
C ILE A 58 3.68 -9.93 5.85
N HIS A 59 3.40 -11.06 5.22
CA HIS A 59 4.42 -12.07 4.92
C HIS A 59 5.53 -11.56 3.98
N THR A 60 5.13 -10.81 2.95
CA THR A 60 6.01 -10.17 1.97
C THR A 60 7.02 -9.25 2.66
N TYR A 61 6.55 -8.35 3.50
CA TYR A 61 7.41 -7.43 4.25
C TYR A 61 8.29 -8.15 5.28
N HIS A 62 7.75 -9.15 6.00
CA HIS A 62 8.57 -10.00 6.87
C HIS A 62 9.73 -10.63 6.11
N THR A 63 9.47 -11.18 4.93
CA THR A 63 10.50 -11.84 4.11
C THR A 63 11.58 -10.86 3.67
N MET A 64 11.21 -9.63 3.28
CA MET A 64 12.18 -8.59 2.92
C MET A 64 13.03 -8.16 4.12
N VAL A 65 12.41 -7.93 5.28
CA VAL A 65 13.13 -7.55 6.52
C VAL A 65 14.07 -8.66 6.97
N ASP A 66 13.58 -9.90 7.00
CA ASP A 66 14.36 -11.08 7.36
C ASP A 66 15.57 -11.25 6.44
N HIS A 67 15.39 -11.06 5.13
CA HIS A 67 16.48 -11.10 4.16
C HIS A 67 17.55 -10.08 4.52
N VAL A 68 17.17 -8.80 4.66
CA VAL A 68 18.11 -7.71 4.95
C VAL A 68 18.86 -7.94 6.27
N PHE A 69 18.21 -8.45 7.32
CA PHE A 69 18.90 -8.77 8.57
C PHE A 69 19.85 -9.97 8.45
N LYS A 70 19.48 -11.00 7.70
CA LYS A 70 20.27 -12.23 7.53
C LYS A 70 21.49 -12.03 6.64
N THR A 71 21.33 -11.30 5.53
CA THR A 71 22.36 -11.17 4.49
C THR A 71 23.10 -9.84 4.56
N GLY A 72 22.47 -8.79 5.07
CA GLY A 72 22.95 -7.41 4.94
C GLY A 72 22.70 -6.80 3.56
N GLU A 73 22.20 -7.58 2.59
CA GLU A 73 21.92 -7.12 1.24
C GLU A 73 20.61 -6.32 1.19
N PRO A 74 20.57 -5.18 0.47
CA PRO A 74 19.39 -4.35 0.39
C PRO A 74 18.31 -4.95 -0.50
N VAL A 75 17.04 -4.73 -0.12
CA VAL A 75 15.89 -5.03 -0.96
C VAL A 75 15.36 -3.75 -1.59
N THR A 76 15.00 -3.83 -2.86
CA THR A 76 14.48 -2.69 -3.61
C THR A 76 13.30 -3.15 -4.46
N VAL A 77 12.15 -2.51 -4.28
CA VAL A 77 10.92 -2.89 -5.00
C VAL A 77 10.14 -1.66 -5.47
N PRO A 78 9.59 -1.67 -6.70
CA PRO A 78 8.71 -0.61 -7.19
C PRO A 78 7.28 -0.80 -6.67
N PHE A 79 6.54 0.28 -6.46
CA PHE A 79 5.11 0.26 -6.15
C PHE A 79 4.45 1.59 -6.57
N ARG A 80 3.12 1.71 -6.44
CA ARG A 80 2.36 2.93 -6.75
C ARG A 80 1.91 3.66 -5.49
N GLY A 81 2.02 4.99 -5.50
CA GLY A 81 1.68 5.90 -4.39
C GLY A 81 0.65 6.95 -4.79
N ASP A 82 -0.39 6.51 -5.48
CA ASP A 82 -1.40 7.38 -6.07
C ASP A 82 -2.22 8.16 -5.03
N SER A 83 -2.60 9.38 -5.39
CA SER A 83 -3.55 10.25 -4.66
C SER A 83 -4.58 10.80 -5.64
N PRO A 84 -5.72 11.38 -5.23
CA PRO A 84 -6.79 11.75 -6.17
C PRO A 84 -6.32 12.54 -7.41
N GLY A 85 -5.43 13.52 -7.24
CA GLY A 85 -4.89 14.33 -8.34
C GLY A 85 -3.56 13.88 -8.95
N TRP A 86 -2.97 12.76 -8.50
CA TRP A 86 -1.66 12.31 -8.97
C TRP A 86 -1.55 10.79 -9.10
N ARG A 87 -0.92 10.37 -10.19
CA ARG A 87 -0.38 9.03 -10.38
C ARG A 87 1.10 9.05 -10.03
N ARG A 88 1.58 8.15 -9.14
CA ARG A 88 2.99 8.12 -8.72
C ARG A 88 3.58 6.74 -8.79
N THR A 89 4.66 6.60 -9.56
CA THR A 89 5.54 5.44 -9.44
C THR A 89 6.53 5.71 -8.32
N MET A 90 6.58 4.82 -7.34
CA MET A 90 7.43 4.92 -6.16
C MET A 90 8.37 3.73 -6.08
N LYS A 91 9.40 3.90 -5.25
CA LYS A 91 10.39 2.87 -4.95
C LYS A 91 10.52 2.75 -3.45
N LEU A 92 10.41 1.52 -2.95
CA LEU A 92 10.74 1.15 -1.57
C LEU A 92 12.13 0.55 -1.57
N ARG A 93 13.02 1.09 -0.73
CA ARG A 93 14.35 0.56 -0.46
C ARG A 93 14.45 0.18 1.01
N ILE A 94 14.87 -1.04 1.30
CA ILE A 94 15.08 -1.55 2.66
C ILE A 94 16.54 -1.89 2.82
N LEU A 95 17.21 -1.24 3.78
CA LEU A 95 18.64 -1.35 4.02
C LEU A 95 18.88 -1.76 5.47
N ARG A 96 19.97 -2.47 5.73
CA ARG A 96 20.42 -2.67 7.11
C ARG A 96 21.12 -1.40 7.57
N SER A 97 20.57 -0.72 8.58
CA SER A 97 21.18 0.49 9.14
C SER A 97 22.23 0.13 10.20
N ASN A 98 21.91 -0.82 11.09
CA ASN A 98 22.84 -1.35 12.07
C ASN A 98 22.46 -2.80 12.46
N HIS A 99 22.97 -3.30 13.60
CA HIS A 99 22.72 -4.67 14.01
C HIS A 99 21.21 -4.98 14.21
N ASP A 100 20.44 -4.03 14.72
CA ASP A 100 19.05 -4.23 15.15
C ASP A 100 18.01 -3.40 14.38
N LEU A 101 18.45 -2.53 13.46
CA LEU A 101 17.57 -1.66 12.66
C LEU A 101 17.73 -1.87 11.16
N CYS A 102 16.59 -1.87 10.47
CA CYS A 102 16.45 -1.68 9.04
C CYS A 102 15.91 -0.27 8.76
N GLU A 103 16.48 0.40 7.77
CA GLU A 103 15.98 1.67 7.23
C GLU A 103 15.09 1.38 6.02
N PHE A 104 13.89 1.96 6.02
CA PHE A 104 12.94 1.94 4.93
C PHE A 104 12.92 3.33 4.30
N ILE A 105 13.15 3.40 3.00
CA ILE A 105 13.12 4.64 2.22
C ILE A 105 12.08 4.47 1.11
N CYS A 106 11.01 5.24 1.18
CA CYS A 106 10.00 5.32 0.13
C CYS A 106 10.17 6.64 -0.62
N SER A 107 10.40 6.59 -1.92
CA SER A 107 10.62 7.80 -2.72
C SER A 107 9.88 7.75 -4.05
N THR A 108 9.22 8.86 -4.42
CA THR A 108 8.69 9.05 -5.78
C THR A 108 9.81 8.93 -6.81
N GLN A 109 9.62 8.09 -7.83
CA GLN A 109 10.50 8.01 -8.99
C GLN A 109 9.96 8.85 -10.14
N ASP A 110 8.64 8.83 -10.31
CA ASP A 110 7.94 9.58 -11.34
C ASP A 110 6.53 9.94 -10.85
N ALA A 111 6.02 11.08 -11.31
CA ALA A 111 4.71 11.59 -10.92
C ALA A 111 4.05 12.34 -12.07
N GLU A 112 2.82 11.95 -12.37
CA GLU A 112 2.01 12.55 -13.42
C GLU A 112 0.74 13.14 -12.79
N PRO A 113 0.42 14.43 -13.05
CA PRO A 113 -0.86 14.98 -12.64
C PRO A 113 -1.98 14.31 -13.43
N ARG A 114 -3.15 14.19 -12.81
CA ARG A 114 -4.34 13.63 -13.48
C ARG A 114 -5.60 14.38 -13.09
N GLU A 115 -6.69 14.10 -13.82
CA GLU A 115 -8.02 14.49 -13.38
C GLU A 115 -8.34 13.89 -12.02
N TRP A 116 -9.15 14.62 -11.24
CA TRP A 116 -9.43 14.24 -9.86
C TRP A 116 -10.22 12.93 -9.77
N VAL A 117 -9.58 11.90 -9.22
CA VAL A 117 -10.20 10.60 -8.99
C VAL A 117 -10.91 10.61 -7.63
N ARG A 118 -12.21 10.86 -7.64
CA ARG A 118 -13.09 10.89 -6.47
C ARG A 118 -13.12 9.55 -5.73
N LEU A 119 -12.91 8.43 -6.42
CA LEU A 119 -12.80 7.12 -5.78
C LEU A 119 -11.67 7.07 -4.73
N LEU A 120 -10.59 7.83 -4.91
CA LEU A 120 -9.46 7.92 -3.98
C LEU A 120 -9.58 9.04 -2.95
N ASP A 121 -10.61 9.89 -3.06
CA ASP A 121 -10.77 11.06 -2.20
C ASP A 121 -11.32 10.64 -0.83
N VAL A 122 -10.46 10.56 0.18
CA VAL A 122 -10.84 10.14 1.54
C VAL A 122 -11.92 11.03 2.19
N THR A 123 -12.15 12.23 1.66
CA THR A 123 -13.18 13.16 2.15
C THR A 123 -14.52 13.00 1.46
N ALA A 124 -14.58 12.26 0.35
CA ALA A 124 -15.81 12.01 -0.39
C ALA A 124 -16.77 11.13 0.43
N GLU A 125 -18.07 11.42 0.32
CA GLU A 125 -19.13 10.57 0.89
C GLU A 125 -19.03 9.14 0.36
N ARG A 126 -19.15 8.16 1.26
CA ARG A 126 -19.01 6.73 0.96
C ARG A 126 -20.29 5.96 1.22
N SER A 127 -20.58 5.00 0.34
CA SER A 127 -21.61 3.99 0.60
C SER A 127 -21.12 2.93 1.59
N SER A 128 -22.01 2.04 2.02
CA SER A 128 -21.65 0.91 2.89
C SER A 128 -20.92 -0.23 2.15
N TYR A 129 -20.73 -0.13 0.84
CA TYR A 129 -20.05 -1.12 0.03
C TYR A 129 -18.53 -0.94 0.09
N TRP A 130 -17.79 -2.04 -0.11
CA TRP A 130 -16.34 -2.07 -0.05
C TRP A 130 -15.79 -2.72 -1.32
N LEU A 131 -14.84 -2.07 -1.97
CA LEU A 131 -14.08 -2.61 -3.08
C LEU A 131 -12.61 -2.82 -2.68
N PRO A 132 -12.00 -3.95 -3.07
CA PRO A 132 -10.57 -4.13 -2.87
C PRO A 132 -9.77 -3.23 -3.81
N MET A 133 -8.75 -2.58 -3.29
CA MET A 133 -7.74 -1.86 -4.08
C MET A 133 -6.37 -2.46 -3.80
N CYS A 134 -5.63 -2.76 -4.86
CA CYS A 134 -4.30 -3.33 -4.77
C CYS A 134 -3.36 -2.31 -4.11
N SER A 135 -2.73 -2.70 -3.02
CA SER A 135 -1.80 -1.84 -2.27
C SER A 135 -0.52 -1.56 -3.03
N TRP A 136 -0.27 -2.32 -4.10
CA TRP A 136 0.95 -2.29 -4.89
C TRP A 136 0.79 -1.53 -6.21
N CYS A 137 -0.15 -1.93 -7.08
CA CYS A 137 -0.38 -1.26 -8.36
C CYS A 137 -1.52 -0.22 -8.35
N LYS A 138 -2.32 -0.16 -7.28
CA LYS A 138 -3.51 0.70 -7.13
C LYS A 138 -4.69 0.38 -8.05
N GLN A 139 -4.64 -0.72 -8.80
CA GLN A 139 -5.82 -1.24 -9.49
C GLN A 139 -6.92 -1.62 -8.49
N VAL A 140 -8.18 -1.45 -8.89
CA VAL A 140 -9.37 -1.72 -8.07
C VAL A 140 -10.07 -2.96 -8.60
N GLY A 141 -10.37 -3.90 -7.72
CA GLY A 141 -11.17 -5.07 -8.05
C GLY A 141 -12.64 -4.68 -8.13
N VAL A 142 -13.19 -4.68 -9.34
CA VAL A 142 -14.61 -4.34 -9.59
C VAL A 142 -15.51 -5.57 -9.56
N ASP A 143 -14.93 -6.76 -9.70
CA ASP A 143 -15.57 -8.06 -9.46
C ASP A 143 -14.52 -9.14 -9.11
N GLU A 144 -14.92 -10.42 -9.12
CA GLU A 144 -14.04 -11.55 -8.74
C GLU A 144 -12.83 -11.74 -9.66
N THR A 145 -12.87 -11.20 -10.88
CA THR A 145 -11.89 -11.48 -11.94
C THR A 145 -11.22 -10.24 -12.49
N ARG A 146 -11.88 -9.08 -12.43
CA ARG A 146 -11.40 -7.84 -13.06
C ARG A 146 -10.80 -6.89 -12.04
N TRP A 147 -9.56 -6.51 -12.32
CA TRP A 147 -8.83 -5.43 -11.65
C TRP A 147 -8.54 -4.35 -12.68
N LEU A 148 -9.08 -3.16 -12.46
CA LEU A 148 -9.02 -2.05 -13.42
C LEU A 148 -8.13 -0.93 -12.86
N GLU A 149 -7.56 -0.10 -13.75
CA GLU A 149 -6.96 1.16 -13.28
C GLU A 149 -8.02 1.99 -12.56
N VAL A 150 -7.59 2.83 -11.62
CA VAL A 150 -8.53 3.51 -10.72
C VAL A 150 -9.48 4.46 -11.45
N GLU A 151 -9.01 5.06 -12.55
CA GLU A 151 -9.83 5.89 -13.43
C GLU A 151 -10.92 5.07 -14.14
N GLU A 152 -10.58 3.89 -14.64
CA GLU A 152 -11.52 2.97 -15.31
C GLU A 152 -12.56 2.45 -14.32
N ALA A 153 -12.13 2.08 -13.11
CA ALA A 153 -13.05 1.65 -12.05
C ALA A 153 -14.00 2.77 -11.62
N GLN A 154 -13.53 4.02 -11.54
CA GLN A 154 -14.38 5.17 -11.27
C GLN A 154 -15.42 5.35 -12.38
N PHE A 155 -14.99 5.27 -13.64
CA PHE A 155 -15.87 5.40 -14.79
C PHE A 155 -16.99 4.34 -14.80
N GLU A 156 -16.65 3.06 -14.57
CA GLU A 156 -17.66 1.99 -14.49
C GLU A 156 -18.68 2.22 -13.35
N LEU A 157 -18.22 2.73 -12.20
CA LEU A 157 -19.10 3.04 -11.07
C LEU A 157 -20.04 4.21 -11.38
N GLU A 158 -19.57 5.21 -12.11
CA GLU A 158 -20.39 6.34 -12.55
C GLU A 158 -21.45 5.92 -13.58
N GLU A 159 -21.07 5.13 -14.58
CA GLU A 159 -22.02 4.57 -15.57
C GLU A 159 -23.10 3.70 -14.91
N SER A 160 -22.75 3.03 -13.81
CA SER A 160 -23.65 2.19 -13.03
C SER A 160 -24.49 2.98 -12.01
N GLU A 161 -24.39 4.31 -11.99
CA GLU A 161 -25.04 5.20 -11.01
C GLU A 161 -24.73 4.82 -9.53
N CYS A 162 -23.56 4.23 -9.28
CA CYS A 162 -23.11 3.77 -7.96
C CYS A 162 -22.58 4.92 -7.09
N VAL A 163 -23.44 5.89 -6.79
CA VAL A 163 -23.17 6.99 -5.86
C VAL A 163 -24.04 6.87 -4.60
N PRO A 164 -23.49 7.10 -3.38
CA PRO A 164 -22.10 7.47 -3.10
C PRO A 164 -21.08 6.34 -3.35
N TYR A 165 -19.83 6.71 -3.67
CA TYR A 165 -18.78 5.74 -4.04
C TYR A 165 -18.52 4.72 -2.93
N PRO A 166 -18.11 3.49 -3.25
CA PRO A 166 -17.74 2.51 -2.24
C PRO A 166 -16.51 2.94 -1.44
N ASN A 167 -16.36 2.35 -0.25
CA ASN A 167 -15.12 2.37 0.49
C ASN A 167 -14.07 1.50 -0.20
N LEU A 168 -12.79 1.83 -0.01
CA LEU A 168 -11.68 1.01 -0.49
C LEU A 168 -11.06 0.25 0.68
N VAL A 169 -10.79 -1.04 0.46
CA VAL A 169 -10.00 -1.87 1.37
C VAL A 169 -8.72 -2.33 0.69
N HIS A 170 -7.61 -2.30 1.40
CA HIS A 170 -6.33 -2.71 0.86
C HIS A 170 -6.25 -4.23 0.66
N ALA A 171 -5.85 -4.63 -0.54
CA ALA A 171 -5.65 -6.00 -0.98
C ALA A 171 -4.39 -6.11 -1.86
N VAL A 172 -4.13 -7.28 -2.47
CA VAL A 172 -3.10 -7.47 -3.51
C VAL A 172 -3.71 -8.26 -4.66
N CYS A 173 -3.70 -7.67 -5.87
CA CYS A 173 -4.23 -8.33 -7.06
C CYS A 173 -3.38 -9.56 -7.45
N PRO A 174 -3.93 -10.54 -8.19
CA PRO A 174 -3.20 -11.74 -8.59
C PRO A 174 -1.88 -11.44 -9.31
N ASP A 175 -1.87 -10.46 -10.20
CA ASP A 175 -0.68 -10.09 -10.97
C ASP A 175 0.44 -9.57 -10.06
N CYS A 176 0.09 -8.73 -9.07
CA CYS A 176 1.05 -8.25 -8.09
C CYS A 176 1.52 -9.36 -7.14
N GLN A 177 0.68 -10.33 -6.78
CA GLN A 177 1.11 -11.47 -5.95
C GLN A 177 2.23 -12.27 -6.64
N VAL A 178 2.10 -12.50 -7.95
CA VAL A 178 3.12 -13.16 -8.76
C VAL A 178 4.37 -12.29 -8.86
N ALA A 179 4.23 -11.04 -9.30
CA ALA A 179 5.36 -10.14 -9.53
C ALA A 179 6.18 -9.88 -8.24
N ILE A 180 5.51 -9.65 -7.11
CA ILE A 180 6.17 -9.49 -5.81
C ILE A 180 6.90 -10.78 -5.41
N GLY A 181 6.30 -11.94 -5.68
CA GLY A 181 6.91 -13.23 -5.42
C GLY A 181 8.23 -13.45 -6.16
N GLU A 182 8.38 -12.88 -7.35
CA GLU A 182 9.61 -12.97 -8.16
C GLU A 182 10.67 -11.93 -7.74
N LEU A 183 10.24 -10.78 -7.22
CA LEU A 183 11.14 -9.69 -6.82
C LEU A 183 11.80 -9.89 -5.46
N ILE A 184 11.26 -10.76 -4.61
CA ILE A 184 11.70 -10.91 -3.22
C ILE A 184 12.56 -12.17 -3.05
N PRO A 185 13.84 -12.01 -2.65
CA PRO A 185 14.72 -13.14 -2.41
C PRO A 185 14.13 -14.15 -1.42
N GLY A 186 14.11 -15.44 -1.79
CA GLY A 186 13.62 -16.51 -0.93
C GLY A 186 12.12 -16.84 -1.06
N ASN A 187 11.36 -16.12 -1.89
CA ASN A 187 9.93 -16.41 -2.14
C ASN A 187 9.68 -17.38 -3.32
N GLU A 188 10.75 -17.89 -3.93
CA GLU A 188 10.80 -18.74 -5.14
C GLU A 188 9.96 -20.03 -5.06
N LYS A 189 9.60 -20.50 -3.86
CA LYS A 189 9.00 -21.84 -3.66
C LYS A 189 7.47 -21.86 -3.61
N ARG A 190 6.76 -20.73 -3.71
CA ARG A 190 5.29 -20.69 -3.49
C ARG A 190 4.44 -20.15 -4.64
N SER A 191 5.01 -19.65 -5.73
CA SER A 191 4.26 -19.06 -6.87
C SER A 191 3.32 -20.02 -7.61
N ARG A 192 3.25 -21.31 -7.23
CA ARG A 192 2.43 -22.31 -7.94
C ARG A 192 1.10 -22.69 -7.27
N HIS A 193 0.79 -22.27 -6.05
CA HIS A 193 -0.39 -22.79 -5.33
C HIS A 193 -1.06 -21.74 -4.43
N ASN A 194 -1.78 -20.77 -4.98
CA ASN A 194 -2.87 -20.12 -4.22
C ASN A 194 -3.84 -19.29 -5.08
N THR A 195 -4.71 -19.96 -5.85
CA THR A 195 -5.95 -19.33 -6.34
C THR A 195 -7.02 -19.48 -5.26
N ARG A 196 -6.99 -18.62 -4.23
CA ARG A 196 -8.17 -18.48 -3.36
C ARG A 196 -9.12 -17.48 -3.99
N HIS A 197 -10.27 -17.99 -4.41
CA HIS A 197 -11.44 -17.21 -4.81
C HIS A 197 -11.80 -16.22 -3.70
N TRP A 198 -11.96 -14.96 -4.08
CA TRP A 198 -12.65 -13.97 -3.28
C TRP A 198 -14.14 -14.22 -3.45
N SER A 199 -14.79 -14.84 -2.46
CA SER A 199 -16.24 -14.87 -2.40
C SER A 199 -16.71 -13.56 -1.78
N GLY A 200 -17.32 -12.70 -2.59
CA GLY A 200 -17.90 -11.43 -2.15
C GLY A 200 -18.78 -11.64 -0.91
N GLY A 201 -18.28 -11.22 0.25
CA GLY A 201 -18.89 -11.48 1.54
C GLY A 201 -18.72 -10.28 2.47
N LYS A 202 -19.85 -9.74 2.95
CA LYS A 202 -19.93 -8.67 3.95
C LYS A 202 -18.98 -8.94 5.11
N VAL A 203 -17.87 -8.20 5.18
CA VAL A 203 -17.04 -8.16 6.38
C VAL A 203 -17.77 -7.30 7.40
N ARG A 204 -18.35 -7.92 8.43
CA ARG A 204 -18.69 -7.23 9.67
C ARG A 204 -17.38 -6.87 10.36
N MET A 205 -17.05 -5.58 10.44
CA MET A 205 -16.01 -5.11 11.36
C MET A 205 -16.64 -4.86 12.72
N GLY A 206 -16.07 -5.53 13.74
CA GLY A 206 -16.18 -5.10 15.12
C GLY A 206 -15.42 -3.78 15.28
N VAL A 207 -16.00 -2.94 16.14
CA VAL A 207 -15.59 -1.59 16.52
C VAL A 207 -14.13 -1.50 16.94
#